data_AF-A0A482VIP3-F1
#
_entry.id   AF-A0A482VIP3-F1
#
_cell.length_a   1.000
_cell.length_b   1.000
_cell.length_c   1.000
_cell.angle_alpha   90.00
_cell.angle_beta   90.00
_cell.angle_gamma   90.00
#
_symmetry.space_group_name_H-M   'P 1'
#
loop_
_entity.id
_entity.type
_entity.pdbx_description
1 polymer ?
#
loop_
_entity_poly.entity_id
_entity_poly.type
_entity_poly.pdbx_seq_one_letter_code
_entity_poly.pdbx_strand_id
1 'polypeptide(L)'
;MAAAGIRPCVISRQLRVSHGCVSKILNRYQETGSIRPGVIGGSKPRVATVEVEARIEQLKKEQPGIFSWEIRDRLIKPSFFFK
;
A
#
# COMPACT_ATOMS: atom_id res chain seq x y z
N MET A 1 -0.04 29.55 -0.04
CA MET A 1 1.26 30.11 -0.51
C MET A 1 1.49 29.81 -1.99
N ALA A 2 1.70 28.56 -2.40
CA ALA A 2 1.86 28.24 -3.83
C ALA A 2 0.59 28.54 -4.66
N ALA A 3 -0.58 28.22 -4.13
CA ALA A 3 -1.87 28.58 -4.75
C ALA A 3 -2.10 30.10 -4.86
N ALA A 4 -1.35 30.91 -4.11
CA ALA A 4 -1.38 32.37 -4.18
C ALA A 4 -0.28 32.93 -5.11
N GLY A 5 0.34 32.09 -5.96
CA GLY A 5 1.36 32.49 -6.93
C GLY A 5 2.77 32.75 -6.34
N ILE A 6 3.01 32.41 -5.07
CA ILE A 6 4.32 32.62 -4.43
C ILE A 6 5.34 31.63 -4.98
N ARG A 7 6.50 32.13 -5.42
CA ARG A 7 7.59 31.31 -5.97
C ARG A 7 8.10 30.28 -4.93
N PRO A 8 8.37 29.02 -5.32
CA PRO A 8 8.86 27.97 -4.40
C PRO A 8 10.10 28.34 -3.59
N CYS A 9 11.01 29.15 -4.16
CA CYS A 9 12.20 29.65 -3.47
C CYS A 9 11.87 30.55 -2.27
N VAL A 10 10.80 31.37 -2.39
CA VAL A 10 10.32 32.23 -1.30
C VAL A 10 9.64 31.40 -0.23
N ILE A 11 8.84 30.40 -0.64
CA ILE A 11 8.19 29.45 0.28
C ILE A 11 9.25 28.71 1.12
N SER A 12 10.33 28.23 0.49
CA SER A 12 11.43 27.55 1.18
C SER A 12 12.08 28.43 2.25
N ARG A 13 12.34 29.71 1.95
CA ARG A 13 12.93 30.67 2.91
C ARG A 13 11.97 31.02 4.05
N GLN A 14 10.70 31.28 3.74
CA GLN A 14 9.69 31.67 4.72
C GLN A 14 9.35 30.53 5.68
N LEU A 15 9.19 29.31 5.15
CA LEU A 15 8.85 28.14 5.95
C LEU A 15 10.08 27.46 6.57
N ARG A 16 11.31 27.91 6.24
CA ARG A 16 12.57 27.31 6.69
C ARG A 16 12.67 25.82 6.36
N VAL A 17 12.17 25.44 5.18
CA VAL A 17 12.16 24.08 4.67
C VAL A 17 13.08 23.98 3.46
N SER A 18 13.74 22.84 3.26
CA SER A 18 14.62 22.64 2.11
C SER A 18 13.87 22.78 0.78
N HIS A 19 14.53 23.36 -0.23
CA HIS A 19 13.95 23.54 -1.55
C HIS A 19 13.45 22.21 -2.15
N GLY A 20 14.19 21.12 -1.93
CA GLY A 20 13.80 19.78 -2.36
C GLY A 20 12.52 19.26 -1.71
N CYS A 21 12.30 19.57 -0.42
CA CYS A 21 11.05 19.21 0.27
C CYS A 21 9.86 20.01 -0.29
N VAL A 22 10.02 21.33 -0.48
CA VAL A 22 9.00 22.17 -1.11
C VAL A 22 8.63 21.65 -2.50
N SER A 23 9.64 21.34 -3.34
CA SER A 23 9.43 20.78 -4.67
C SER A 23 8.67 19.45 -4.63
N LYS A 24 9.06 18.53 -3.74
CA LYS A 24 8.44 17.20 -3.60
C LYS A 24 6.97 17.28 -3.17
N ILE A 25 6.64 18.17 -2.24
CA ILE A 25 5.25 18.36 -1.78
C ILE A 25 4.39 18.99 -2.89
N LEU A 26 4.91 20.02 -3.57
CA LEU A 26 4.18 20.68 -4.66
C LEU A 26 3.93 19.73 -5.84
N ASN A 27 4.94 18.94 -6.23
CA ASN A 27 4.79 17.96 -7.31
C ASN A 27 3.73 16.91 -6.97
N ARG A 28 3.77 16.34 -5.75
CA ARG A 28 2.73 15.40 -5.30
C ARG A 28 1.34 16.03 -5.32
N TYR A 29 1.22 17.29 -4.87
CA TYR A 29 -0.07 17.97 -4.85
C TYR A 29 -0.65 18.15 -6.26
N GLN A 30 0.19 18.41 -7.27
CA GLN A 30 -0.24 18.48 -8.67
C GLN A 30 -0.65 17.09 -9.22
N GLU A 31 0.06 16.03 -8.84
CA GLU A 31 -0.21 14.67 -9.30
C GLU A 31 -1.46 14.03 -8.64
N THR A 32 -1.65 14.27 -7.34
CA THR A 32 -2.63 13.52 -6.53
C THR A 32 -3.70 14.40 -5.88
N GLY A 33 -3.52 15.72 -5.86
CA GLY A 33 -4.35 16.64 -5.07
C GLY A 33 -4.17 16.52 -3.55
N SER A 34 -3.31 15.62 -3.06
CA SER A 34 -3.15 15.35 -1.63
C SER A 34 -1.87 15.96 -1.08
N ILE A 35 -2.00 16.65 0.06
CA ILE A 35 -0.86 17.14 0.87
C ILE A 35 -0.33 16.07 1.83
N ARG A 36 -1.04 14.95 2.00
CA ARG A 36 -0.70 13.96 3.01
C ARG A 36 0.59 13.21 2.61
N PRO A 37 1.49 12.92 3.57
CA PRO A 37 2.62 12.02 3.33
C PRO A 37 2.10 10.69 2.77
N GLY A 38 2.89 10.08 1.87
CA GLY A 38 2.64 8.69 1.50
C GLY A 38 2.79 7.79 2.73
N VAL A 39 2.18 6.60 2.70
CA VAL A 39 2.34 5.62 3.77
C VAL A 39 3.82 5.26 3.87
N ILE A 40 4.41 5.46 5.06
CA ILE A 40 5.80 5.10 5.35
C ILE A 40 5.77 3.83 6.18
N GLY A 41 6.49 2.81 5.71
CA GLY A 41 6.50 1.49 6.35
C GLY A 41 5.36 0.59 5.89
N GLY A 42 5.48 -0.69 6.24
CA GLY A 42 4.63 -1.78 5.77
C GLY A 42 5.46 -2.84 5.04
N SER A 43 5.22 -4.10 5.37
CA SER A 43 5.71 -5.21 4.57
C SER A 43 4.69 -5.51 3.48
N LYS A 44 5.18 -5.82 2.27
CA LYS A 44 4.35 -6.55 1.32
C LYS A 44 3.92 -7.86 2.00
N PRO A 45 2.65 -8.30 1.87
CA PRO A 45 2.24 -9.59 2.43
C PRO A 45 3.13 -10.69 1.85
N ARG A 46 3.94 -11.32 2.71
CA ARG A 46 4.92 -12.34 2.30
C ARG A 46 4.31 -13.73 2.13
N VAL A 47 3.15 -13.99 2.76
CA VAL A 47 2.58 -15.34 2.93
C VAL A 47 1.13 -15.42 2.42
N ALA A 48 0.40 -14.31 2.40
CA ALA A 48 -0.93 -14.22 1.80
C ALA A 48 -0.80 -13.67 0.38
N THR A 49 -0.36 -14.52 -0.55
CA THR A 49 -0.55 -14.22 -1.97
C THR A 49 -2.06 -14.19 -2.25
N VAL A 50 -2.48 -13.32 -3.18
CA VAL A 50 -3.91 -13.17 -3.55
C VAL A 50 -4.55 -14.51 -3.91
N GLU A 51 -3.77 -15.43 -4.48
CA GLU A 51 -4.20 -16.80 -4.80
C GLU A 51 -4.56 -17.64 -3.57
N VAL A 52 -3.79 -17.54 -2.49
CA VAL A 52 -4.08 -18.23 -1.23
C VAL A 52 -5.36 -17.69 -0.62
N GLU A 53 -5.54 -16.37 -0.61
CA GLU A 53 -6.76 -15.74 -0.09
C GLU A 53 -8.01 -16.16 -0.87
N ALA A 54 -7.93 -16.14 -2.21
CA ALA A 54 -9.02 -16.59 -3.08
C ALA A 54 -9.39 -18.06 -2.84
N ARG A 55 -8.40 -18.93 -2.62
CA ARG A 55 -8.65 -20.35 -2.35
C ARG A 55 -9.26 -20.58 -0.96
N ILE A 56 -8.84 -19.83 0.06
CA ILE A 56 -9.46 -19.85 1.39
C ILE A 56 -10.94 -19.44 1.28
N GLU A 57 -11.23 -18.38 0.53
CA GLU A 57 -12.61 -17.91 0.33
C GLU A 57 -13.46 -18.96 -0.40
N GLN A 58 -12.92 -19.60 -1.44
CA GLN A 58 -13.60 -20.68 -2.15
C GLN A 58 -13.90 -21.87 -1.22
N LEU A 59 -12.91 -22.33 -0.45
CA LEU A 59 -13.10 -23.46 0.48
C LEU A 59 -14.15 -23.14 1.56
N LYS A 60 -14.19 -21.90 2.05
CA LYS A 60 -15.23 -21.44 2.98
C LYS A 60 -16.61 -21.35 2.35
N LYS A 61 -16.71 -20.95 1.06
CA LYS A 61 -17.98 -20.92 0.33
C LYS A 61 -18.53 -22.32 0.06
N GLU A 62 -17.66 -23.25 -0.33
CA GLU A 62 -18.03 -24.64 -0.59
C GLU A 62 -18.42 -25.39 0.70
N GLN A 63 -17.72 -25.13 1.80
CA GLN A 63 -17.92 -25.79 3.09
C GLN A 63 -17.83 -24.76 4.23
N PRO A 64 -18.93 -24.11 4.63
CA PRO A 64 -18.92 -23.07 5.67
C PRO A 64 -18.54 -23.60 7.07
N GLY A 65 -18.57 -24.93 7.27
CA GLY A 65 -18.14 -25.59 8.50
C GLY A 65 -16.67 -26.03 8.52
N ILE A 66 -15.88 -25.72 7.49
CA ILE A 66 -14.47 -26.14 7.41
C ILE A 66 -13.63 -25.46 8.49
N PHE A 67 -12.84 -26.24 9.22
CA PHE A 67 -11.97 -25.74 10.27
C PHE A 67 -10.66 -25.16 9.70
N SER A 68 -10.07 -24.19 10.41
CA SER A 68 -8.84 -23.49 9.97
C SER A 68 -7.66 -24.43 9.66
N TRP A 69 -7.56 -25.55 10.38
CA TRP A 69 -6.50 -26.53 10.15
C TRP A 69 -6.75 -27.37 8.89
N GLU A 70 -8.01 -27.67 8.55
CA GLU A 70 -8.36 -28.38 7.32
C GLU A 70 -8.08 -27.53 6.08
N ILE A 71 -8.32 -26.21 6.18
CA ILE A 71 -7.92 -25.25 5.15
C ILE A 71 -6.39 -25.28 5.00
N ARG A 72 -5.64 -25.24 6.11
CA ARG A 72 -4.17 -25.32 6.08
C ARG A 72 -3.67 -26.61 5.41
N ASP A 73 -4.24 -27.77 5.74
CA ASP A 73 -3.85 -29.04 5.12
C ASP A 73 -4.17 -29.09 3.63
N ARG A 74 -5.30 -28.51 3.20
CA ARG A 74 -5.64 -28.39 1.77
C ARG A 74 -4.71 -27.43 1.02
N LEU A 75 -4.17 -26.41 1.69
CA LEU A 75 -3.22 -25.45 1.12
C LEU A 75 -1.76 -25.94 1.10
N ILE A 76 -1.36 -26.79 2.05
CA ILE A 76 0.02 -27.33 2.15
C ILE A 76 0.26 -28.48 1.18
N LYS A 77 -0.79 -29.09 0.60
CA LYS A 77 -0.61 -30.16 -0.40
C LYS A 77 0.32 -29.69 -1.53
N PRO A 78 1.30 -30.53 -1.93
CA PRO A 78 2.50 -30.13 -2.68
C PRO A 78 2.26 -29.58 -4.10
N SER A 79 1.02 -29.56 -4.58
CA SER A 79 0.66 -29.01 -5.89
C SER A 79 0.68 -27.48 -5.97
N PHE A 80 0.82 -26.76 -4.84
CA PHE A 80 0.71 -25.29 -4.83
C PHE A 80 2.06 -24.54 -4.79
N PHE A 81 3.13 -25.14 -4.25
CA PHE A 81 4.41 -24.44 -4.08
C PHE A 81 5.41 -24.61 -5.25
N PHE A 82 5.05 -25.38 -6.29
CA PHE A 82 5.96 -25.78 -7.36
C PHE A 82 5.59 -25.26 -8.77
N LYS A 83 4.90 -24.13 -8.86
CA LYS A 83 4.67 -23.45 -10.15
C LYS A 83 5.31 -22.08 -10.20
#